data_AF-A0A2P8NE80-F1
#
_entry.id   AF-A0A2P8NE80-F1
#
_cell.length_a   1.000
_cell.length_b   1.000
_cell.length_c   1.000
_cell.angle_alpha   90.00
_cell.angle_beta   90.00
_cell.angle_gamma   90.00
#
_symmetry.space_group_name_H-M   'P 1'
#
loop_
_entity.id
_entity.type
_entity.pdbx_description
1 polymer ?
#
loop_
_entity_poly.entity_id
_entity_poly.type
_entity_poly.pdbx_seq_one_letter_code
_entity_poly.pdbx_strand_id
1 'polypeptide(L)'
;MTQYDDIFMRDALDDTGQIPSGVRTAYHSPDIIPWGNETVSDPQTYFVNNYDQNPGKNLIANEINYIYTRGKNLAGGAANGQIYLYWVKSSLLSQPSEWRNNKVPTATPGQNYSNVSASQANQIVVGESAFQWSVPAPPSGYHYCLVSQVVTAANPNPIPDDFNSTGGFVGWVVDNPGIAWRNVSVLSNASPPSYQVTTAFQNLDDTGELYAFTVEARNLPQGTTVSLVCSETGPTPPINSSGTVTQQNPWYLYTENSLPAHFSSGLVTTVRLPSGQSWPPDATIDITYNRIVGSRDQEILIRHAKTPAEMGLPEELHERVSGTMVRLGTYNIVVDS
;
A
#
# COMPACT_ATOMS: atom_id res chain seq x y z
N MET A 1 -15.22 -3.89 -21.16
CA MET A 1 -14.10 -4.28 -20.29
C MET A 1 -13.56 -5.59 -20.84
N THR A 2 -12.24 -5.71 -20.93
CA THR A 2 -11.57 -6.88 -21.49
C THR A 2 -10.98 -7.69 -20.34
N GLN A 3 -11.09 -9.02 -20.38
CA GLN A 3 -10.44 -9.89 -19.40
C GLN A 3 -8.97 -10.05 -19.79
N TYR A 4 -8.06 -9.94 -18.83
CA TYR A 4 -6.65 -10.26 -19.04
C TYR A 4 -6.48 -11.77 -19.29
N ASP A 5 -5.52 -12.15 -20.13
CA ASP A 5 -5.35 -13.52 -20.64
C ASP A 5 -3.94 -14.05 -20.33
N ASP A 6 -3.53 -13.93 -19.06
CA ASP A 6 -2.24 -14.42 -18.56
C ASP A 6 -2.22 -14.51 -17.03
N ILE A 7 -1.06 -14.77 -16.43
CA ILE A 7 -0.83 -14.65 -15.00
C ILE A 7 -0.96 -13.17 -14.59
N PHE A 8 -2.02 -12.87 -13.82
CA PHE A 8 -2.24 -11.55 -13.24
C PHE A 8 -2.01 -11.56 -11.73
N MET A 9 -1.72 -10.37 -11.22
CA MET A 9 -1.67 -10.08 -9.79
C MET A 9 -2.79 -9.08 -9.49
N ARG A 10 -3.46 -9.28 -8.36
CA ARG A 10 -4.58 -8.44 -7.97
C ARG A 10 -4.12 -7.12 -7.39
N ASP A 11 -4.78 -6.04 -7.74
CA ASP A 11 -4.64 -4.75 -7.06
C ASP A 11 -5.36 -4.73 -5.70
N ALA A 12 -6.42 -5.52 -5.56
CA ALA A 12 -7.29 -5.66 -4.38
C ALA A 12 -7.88 -7.08 -4.27
N LEU A 13 -8.44 -7.47 -3.12
CA LEU A 13 -9.02 -8.83 -2.97
C LEU A 13 -10.16 -9.13 -3.94
N ASP A 14 -10.92 -8.11 -4.34
CA ASP A 14 -12.03 -8.18 -5.29
C ASP A 14 -11.60 -7.99 -6.75
N ASP A 15 -10.30 -7.88 -7.04
CA ASP A 15 -9.80 -7.80 -8.41
C ASP A 15 -9.96 -9.14 -9.14
N THR A 16 -10.61 -9.09 -10.30
CA THR A 16 -10.87 -10.25 -11.14
C THR A 16 -9.99 -10.29 -12.39
N GLY A 17 -9.06 -9.33 -12.58
CA GLY A 17 -8.20 -9.22 -13.77
C GLY A 17 -8.93 -8.64 -14.99
N GLN A 18 -9.96 -7.84 -14.76
CA GLN A 18 -10.56 -7.01 -15.81
C GLN A 18 -9.61 -5.84 -16.15
N ILE A 19 -9.68 -5.34 -17.38
CA ILE A 19 -8.89 -4.20 -17.86
C ILE A 19 -9.84 -3.05 -18.27
N PRO A 20 -9.70 -1.85 -17.69
CA PRO A 20 -8.95 -1.59 -16.45
C PRO A 20 -9.49 -2.41 -15.28
N SER A 21 -8.68 -2.58 -14.23
CA SER A 21 -9.15 -3.16 -12.99
C SER A 21 -10.34 -2.36 -12.47
N GLY A 22 -11.43 -3.06 -12.14
CA GLY A 22 -12.62 -2.46 -11.56
C GLY A 22 -12.42 -2.08 -10.09
N VAL A 23 -11.27 -2.45 -9.52
CA VAL A 23 -10.95 -2.15 -8.13
C VAL A 23 -10.54 -0.70 -7.99
N ARG A 24 -10.69 -0.22 -6.77
CA ARG A 24 -10.71 1.20 -6.50
C ARG A 24 -9.47 1.68 -5.74
N THR A 25 -8.53 0.78 -5.48
CA THR A 25 -7.27 1.02 -4.76
C THR A 25 -6.19 0.10 -5.34
N ALA A 26 -5.10 0.67 -5.84
CA ALA A 26 -4.03 -0.07 -6.52
C ALA A 26 -2.82 -0.40 -5.62
N TYR A 27 -2.77 0.14 -4.40
CA TYR A 27 -1.57 0.17 -3.55
C TYR A 27 -1.55 -0.87 -2.42
N HIS A 28 -2.46 -1.84 -2.44
CA HIS A 28 -2.67 -2.77 -1.34
C HIS A 28 -2.76 -4.20 -1.83
N SER A 29 -2.10 -4.50 -2.95
CA SER A 29 -2.13 -5.80 -3.59
C SER A 29 -1.98 -6.92 -2.55
N PRO A 30 -2.97 -7.83 -2.44
CA PRO A 30 -2.89 -9.00 -1.57
C PRO A 30 -1.93 -10.07 -2.14
N ASP A 31 -1.38 -9.81 -3.33
CA ASP A 31 -0.52 -10.72 -4.08
C ASP A 31 0.96 -10.37 -3.96
N ILE A 32 1.28 -9.24 -3.31
CA ILE A 32 2.59 -8.95 -2.70
C ILE A 32 2.43 -9.17 -1.18
N ILE A 33 3.17 -10.12 -0.61
CA ILE A 33 2.93 -10.61 0.75
C ILE A 33 4.20 -10.44 1.61
N PRO A 34 4.35 -9.29 2.29
CA PRO A 34 5.33 -9.13 3.36
C PRO A 34 5.11 -10.17 4.47
N TRP A 35 6.17 -10.81 4.96
CA TRP A 35 6.06 -11.88 5.96
C TRP A 35 6.97 -11.70 7.19
N GLY A 36 7.70 -10.57 7.28
CA GLY A 36 8.63 -10.30 8.37
C GLY A 36 9.93 -11.10 8.24
N ASN A 37 10.59 -11.38 9.37
CA ASN A 37 11.92 -12.00 9.43
C ASN A 37 11.92 -13.54 9.50
N GLU A 38 10.75 -14.18 9.37
CA GLU A 38 10.60 -15.63 9.36
C GLU A 38 10.20 -16.14 7.97
N THR A 39 10.43 -17.44 7.70
CA THR A 39 9.96 -18.10 6.48
C THR A 39 8.67 -18.87 6.71
N VAL A 40 7.88 -19.03 5.65
CA VAL A 40 6.77 -20.00 5.60
C VAL A 40 7.33 -21.36 5.20
N SER A 41 6.98 -22.42 5.93
CA SER A 41 7.49 -23.78 5.66
C SER A 41 7.01 -24.39 4.34
N ASP A 42 5.77 -24.09 3.92
CA ASP A 42 5.21 -24.48 2.63
C ASP A 42 4.44 -23.30 2.00
N PRO A 43 5.15 -22.34 1.38
CA PRO A 43 4.53 -21.16 0.82
C PRO A 43 3.60 -21.49 -0.35
N GLN A 44 3.90 -22.56 -1.10
CA GLN A 44 3.11 -22.97 -2.26
C GLN A 44 1.71 -23.41 -1.85
N THR A 45 1.58 -24.22 -0.79
CA THR A 45 0.27 -24.61 -0.26
C THR A 45 -0.38 -23.49 0.54
N TYR A 46 0.38 -22.82 1.41
CA TYR A 46 -0.18 -21.84 2.35
C TYR A 46 -0.80 -20.64 1.62
N PHE A 47 -0.09 -20.06 0.63
CA PHE A 47 -0.55 -18.86 -0.05
C PHE A 47 -1.60 -19.10 -1.15
N VAL A 48 -1.75 -20.35 -1.60
CA VAL A 48 -2.91 -20.79 -2.40
C VAL A 48 -4.15 -20.89 -1.53
N ASN A 49 -4.04 -21.49 -0.34
CA ASN A 49 -5.19 -21.74 0.53
C ASN A 49 -5.78 -20.47 1.16
N ASN A 50 -5.01 -19.38 1.27
CA ASN A 50 -5.48 -18.09 1.76
C ASN A 50 -5.57 -17.02 0.66
N TYR A 51 -5.82 -17.43 -0.59
CA TYR A 51 -5.93 -16.51 -1.71
C TYR A 51 -7.04 -15.47 -1.54
N ASP A 52 -8.09 -15.78 -0.79
CA ASP A 52 -9.19 -14.89 -0.42
C ASP A 52 -8.86 -13.92 0.72
N GLN A 53 -7.63 -13.94 1.25
CA GLN A 53 -7.18 -13.11 2.37
C GLN A 53 -5.97 -12.23 2.01
N ASN A 54 -5.71 -11.20 2.82
CA ASN A 54 -4.50 -10.38 2.74
C ASN A 54 -3.63 -10.64 3.98
N PRO A 55 -2.73 -11.66 3.96
CA PRO A 55 -2.03 -12.11 5.15
C PRO A 55 -0.71 -11.33 5.40
N GLY A 56 -0.50 -10.19 4.74
CA GLY A 56 0.76 -9.45 4.83
C GLY A 56 1.04 -8.91 6.23
N LYS A 57 2.28 -9.06 6.71
CA LYS A 57 2.79 -8.60 8.00
C LYS A 57 3.63 -7.34 7.87
N ASN A 58 4.05 -6.77 8.99
CA ASN A 58 5.07 -5.72 8.96
C ASN A 58 6.44 -6.28 8.59
N LEU A 59 7.27 -5.43 8.00
CA LEU A 59 8.70 -5.67 7.85
C LEU A 59 9.45 -5.09 9.06
N ILE A 60 10.62 -5.65 9.35
CA ILE A 60 11.49 -5.23 10.46
C ILE A 60 12.71 -4.52 9.90
N ALA A 61 12.95 -3.30 10.39
CA ALA A 61 14.06 -2.48 9.94
C ALA A 61 15.42 -3.14 10.24
N ASN A 62 16.33 -3.07 9.28
CA ASN A 62 17.70 -3.57 9.34
C ASN A 62 17.83 -5.09 9.56
N GLU A 63 16.73 -5.83 9.37
CA GLU A 63 16.72 -7.30 9.35
C GLU A 63 16.38 -7.82 7.95
N ILE A 64 16.73 -9.08 7.68
CA ILE A 64 16.31 -9.75 6.45
C ILE A 64 14.83 -10.07 6.60
N ASN A 65 14.02 -9.52 5.70
CA ASN A 65 12.62 -9.83 5.61
C ASN A 65 12.31 -10.69 4.39
N TYR A 66 11.30 -11.54 4.52
CA TYR A 66 10.78 -12.38 3.45
C TYR A 66 9.52 -11.77 2.88
N ILE A 67 9.47 -11.65 1.55
CA ILE A 67 8.29 -11.20 0.81
C ILE A 67 7.95 -12.26 -0.22
N TYR A 68 6.72 -12.77 -0.16
CA TYR A 68 6.21 -13.73 -1.11
C TYR A 68 5.37 -13.02 -2.17
N THR A 69 5.25 -13.65 -3.34
CA THR A 69 4.38 -13.18 -4.41
C THR A 69 3.51 -14.32 -4.88
N ARG A 70 2.31 -13.99 -5.34
CA ARG A 70 1.37 -14.94 -5.93
C ARG A 70 0.59 -14.28 -7.04
N GLY A 71 -0.16 -15.05 -7.79
CA GLY A 71 -1.05 -14.55 -8.83
C GLY A 71 -2.05 -15.62 -9.21
N LYS A 72 -2.83 -15.35 -10.25
CA LYS A 72 -3.75 -16.33 -10.82
C LYS A 72 -3.62 -16.34 -12.33
N ASN A 73 -3.64 -17.54 -12.91
CA ASN A 73 -3.58 -17.70 -14.34
C ASN A 73 -4.97 -17.49 -14.95
N LEU A 74 -5.14 -16.45 -15.76
CA LEU A 74 -6.37 -16.22 -16.53
C LEU A 74 -6.27 -16.70 -17.97
N ALA A 75 -5.10 -17.18 -18.40
CA ALA A 75 -4.94 -17.76 -19.72
C ALA A 75 -5.86 -18.97 -19.90
N GLY A 76 -6.30 -19.22 -21.13
CA GLY A 76 -7.08 -20.42 -21.49
C GLY A 76 -6.36 -21.76 -21.30
N GLY A 77 -5.08 -21.76 -20.91
CA GLY A 77 -4.23 -22.95 -20.76
C GLY A 77 -3.08 -22.74 -19.77
N ALA A 78 -1.99 -23.49 -19.93
CA ALA A 78 -0.80 -23.30 -19.11
C ALA A 78 -0.11 -21.95 -19.40
N ALA A 79 0.47 -21.34 -18.36
CA ALA A 79 1.21 -20.08 -18.46
C ALA A 79 2.42 -20.13 -17.53
N ASN A 80 3.54 -19.58 -17.97
CA ASN A 80 4.77 -19.52 -17.18
C ASN A 80 5.42 -18.16 -17.34
N GLY A 81 6.09 -17.71 -16.28
CA GLY A 81 6.74 -16.41 -16.28
C GLY A 81 7.68 -16.21 -15.11
N GLN A 82 8.11 -14.97 -14.96
CA GLN A 82 8.99 -14.50 -13.92
C GLN A 82 8.34 -13.32 -13.22
N ILE A 83 8.26 -13.39 -11.91
CA ILE A 83 7.82 -12.28 -11.07
C ILE A 83 9.06 -11.52 -10.63
N TYR A 84 9.11 -10.22 -10.88
CA TYR A 84 10.09 -9.31 -10.31
C TYR A 84 9.45 -8.52 -9.18
N LEU A 85 10.26 -8.11 -8.21
CA LEU A 85 9.84 -7.24 -7.12
C LEU A 85 10.83 -6.07 -7.03
N TYR A 86 10.29 -4.87 -6.97
CA TYR A 86 11.03 -3.62 -6.87
C TYR A 86 10.63 -2.92 -5.58
N TRP A 87 11.56 -2.15 -5.00
CA TRP A 87 11.26 -1.27 -3.89
C TRP A 87 11.49 0.19 -4.28
N VAL A 88 10.66 1.08 -3.73
CA VAL A 88 10.73 2.51 -3.99
C VAL A 88 10.39 3.28 -2.73
N LYS A 89 11.04 4.43 -2.54
CA LYS A 89 10.60 5.40 -1.52
C LYS A 89 9.30 6.03 -2.03
N SER A 90 8.26 6.06 -1.22
CA SER A 90 6.92 6.57 -1.60
C SER A 90 6.91 7.89 -2.39
N SER A 91 7.83 8.83 -2.11
CA SER A 91 7.99 10.09 -2.85
C SER A 91 8.44 9.94 -4.32
N LEU A 92 8.97 8.78 -4.71
CA LEU A 92 9.52 8.50 -6.04
C LEU A 92 8.66 7.50 -6.82
N LEU A 93 7.50 7.11 -6.30
CA LEU A 93 6.65 6.06 -6.89
C LEU A 93 6.28 6.35 -8.35
N SER A 94 5.96 7.61 -8.67
CA SER A 94 5.63 8.05 -10.03
C SER A 94 6.84 8.22 -10.95
N GLN A 95 8.06 7.94 -10.46
CA GLN A 95 9.31 8.06 -11.20
C GLN A 95 9.99 6.68 -11.37
N PRO A 96 9.43 5.73 -12.14
CA PRO A 96 10.09 4.46 -12.41
C PRO A 96 11.54 4.54 -12.87
N SER A 97 11.98 5.63 -13.51
CA SER A 97 13.39 5.84 -13.82
C SER A 97 14.31 5.76 -12.58
N GLU A 98 13.80 6.16 -11.41
CA GLU A 98 14.51 6.19 -10.12
C GLU A 98 14.48 4.86 -9.36
N TRP A 99 13.57 3.94 -9.70
CA TRP A 99 13.37 2.70 -8.93
C TRP A 99 13.30 1.40 -9.72
N ARG A 100 13.16 1.42 -11.05
CA ARG A 100 13.13 0.20 -11.88
C ARG A 100 14.40 -0.65 -11.81
N ASN A 101 15.49 -0.11 -11.24
CA ASN A 101 16.73 -0.84 -10.99
C ASN A 101 16.84 -1.34 -9.53
N ASN A 102 15.93 -0.94 -8.65
CA ASN A 102 15.88 -1.33 -7.23
C ASN A 102 15.21 -2.70 -7.06
N LYS A 103 15.73 -3.71 -7.76
CA LYS A 103 15.22 -5.08 -7.66
C LYS A 103 15.54 -5.69 -6.30
N VAL A 104 14.53 -6.27 -5.68
CA VAL A 104 14.70 -7.07 -4.47
C VAL A 104 15.23 -8.46 -4.89
N PRO A 105 16.36 -8.95 -4.33
CA PRO A 105 16.85 -10.28 -4.63
C PRO A 105 15.95 -11.36 -4.03
N THR A 106 16.01 -12.57 -4.57
CA THR A 106 15.38 -13.75 -3.96
C THR A 106 16.28 -14.40 -2.93
N ALA A 107 15.70 -15.31 -2.14
CA ALA A 107 16.46 -16.22 -1.27
C ALA A 107 17.42 -17.13 -2.04
N THR A 108 17.25 -17.26 -3.36
CA THR A 108 18.19 -17.96 -4.24
C THR A 108 19.33 -17.01 -4.64
N PRO A 109 20.59 -17.32 -4.31
CA PRO A 109 21.73 -16.44 -4.59
C PRO A 109 21.85 -16.06 -6.08
N GLY A 110 22.01 -14.76 -6.35
CA GLY A 110 22.21 -14.23 -7.70
C GLY A 110 20.93 -14.09 -8.53
N GLN A 111 19.76 -14.44 -7.98
CA GLN A 111 18.48 -14.38 -8.68
C GLN A 111 17.63 -13.22 -8.13
N ASN A 112 17.09 -12.39 -9.03
CA ASN A 112 16.27 -11.21 -8.72
C ASN A 112 14.83 -11.32 -9.24
N TYR A 113 14.37 -12.54 -9.48
CA TYR A 113 13.01 -12.87 -9.89
C TYR A 113 12.57 -14.19 -9.28
N SER A 114 11.28 -14.39 -9.08
CA SER A 114 10.69 -15.66 -8.69
C SER A 114 10.01 -16.29 -9.91
N ASN A 115 10.34 -17.53 -10.27
CA ASN A 115 9.60 -18.20 -11.34
C ASN A 115 8.17 -18.50 -10.90
N VAL A 116 7.27 -18.55 -11.86
CA VAL A 116 5.88 -18.91 -11.64
C VAL A 116 5.38 -19.78 -12.81
N SER A 117 4.67 -20.86 -12.50
CA SER A 117 4.11 -21.79 -13.48
C SER A 117 2.70 -22.20 -13.12
N ALA A 118 1.78 -22.07 -14.07
CA ALA A 118 0.43 -22.60 -14.03
C ALA A 118 0.28 -23.71 -15.07
N SER A 119 -0.30 -24.84 -14.70
CA SER A 119 -0.60 -25.95 -15.60
C SER A 119 -1.98 -25.83 -16.26
N GLN A 120 -2.87 -25.00 -15.72
CA GLN A 120 -4.25 -24.84 -16.21
C GLN A 120 -4.81 -23.44 -15.94
N ALA A 121 -5.89 -23.12 -16.65
CA ALA A 121 -6.67 -21.90 -16.43
C ALA A 121 -7.20 -21.82 -15.00
N ASN A 122 -7.33 -20.60 -14.48
CA ASN A 122 -7.79 -20.25 -13.14
C ASN A 122 -6.94 -20.76 -11.97
N GLN A 123 -5.79 -21.38 -12.23
CA GLN A 123 -4.88 -21.83 -11.17
C GLN A 123 -4.27 -20.64 -10.43
N ILE A 124 -4.31 -20.67 -9.10
CA ILE A 124 -3.54 -19.77 -8.24
C ILE A 124 -2.11 -20.29 -8.19
N VAL A 125 -1.16 -19.39 -8.35
CA VAL A 125 0.27 -19.71 -8.44
C VAL A 125 1.05 -18.84 -7.46
N VAL A 126 2.08 -19.41 -6.84
CA VAL A 126 2.95 -18.74 -5.88
C VAL A 126 4.36 -18.77 -6.45
N GLY A 127 5.10 -17.66 -6.33
CA GLY A 127 6.50 -17.62 -6.77
C GLY A 127 7.34 -18.71 -6.10
N GLU A 128 8.18 -19.40 -6.86
CA GLU A 128 9.01 -20.53 -6.38
C GLU A 128 9.97 -20.15 -5.25
N SER A 129 10.39 -18.88 -5.20
CA SER A 129 11.30 -18.34 -4.19
C SER A 129 10.75 -17.08 -3.54
N ALA A 130 10.98 -16.95 -2.23
CA ALA A 130 10.73 -15.70 -1.51
C ALA A 130 11.74 -14.63 -1.94
N PHE A 131 11.32 -13.38 -1.96
CA PHE A 131 12.20 -12.23 -2.00
C PHE A 131 12.80 -11.97 -0.61
N GLN A 132 14.09 -11.66 -0.56
CA GLN A 132 14.79 -11.28 0.65
C GLN A 132 15.17 -9.81 0.58
N TRP A 133 14.67 -9.03 1.54
CA TRP A 133 14.96 -7.61 1.61
C TRP A 133 15.46 -7.23 3.00
N SER A 134 16.73 -6.81 3.06
CA SER A 134 17.24 -6.08 4.22
C SER A 134 16.80 -4.62 4.07
N VAL A 135 15.60 -4.33 4.57
CA VAL A 135 15.00 -3.00 4.46
C VAL A 135 15.67 -2.07 5.48
N PRO A 136 16.29 -0.96 5.06
CA PRO A 136 16.79 0.01 6.03
C PRO A 136 15.62 0.62 6.78
N ALA A 137 15.82 0.96 8.06
CA ALA A 137 14.87 1.80 8.79
C ALA A 137 14.53 3.00 7.91
N PRO A 138 13.24 3.28 7.62
CA PRO A 138 12.89 4.43 6.81
C PRO A 138 13.37 5.69 7.54
N PRO A 139 14.22 6.54 6.92
CA PRO A 139 14.42 7.89 7.40
C PRO A 139 13.10 8.60 7.64
N SER A 140 13.13 9.53 8.61
CA SER A 140 11.99 10.40 8.89
C SER A 140 11.52 11.04 7.58
N GLY A 141 10.24 10.86 7.26
CA GLY A 141 9.63 11.47 6.10
C GLY A 141 9.04 10.51 5.08
N TYR A 142 9.37 9.20 5.08
CA TYR A 142 8.86 8.31 4.02
C TYR A 142 8.58 6.86 4.42
N HIS A 143 7.64 6.24 3.70
CA HIS A 143 7.43 4.79 3.71
C HIS A 143 7.98 4.17 2.41
N TYR A 144 8.11 2.84 2.37
CA TYR A 144 8.45 2.15 1.15
C TYR A 144 7.21 1.58 0.47
N CYS A 145 7.25 1.57 -0.85
CA CYS A 145 6.33 0.83 -1.68
C CYS A 145 7.07 -0.30 -2.37
N LEU A 146 6.35 -1.37 -2.63
CA LEU A 146 6.75 -2.49 -3.45
C LEU A 146 5.94 -2.47 -4.74
N VAL A 147 6.63 -2.67 -5.86
CA VAL A 147 5.98 -2.88 -7.16
C VAL A 147 6.38 -4.27 -7.62
N SER A 148 5.41 -5.09 -8.00
CA SER A 148 5.66 -6.39 -8.60
C SER A 148 5.28 -6.37 -10.07
N GLN A 149 6.04 -7.14 -10.86
CA GLN A 149 5.88 -7.24 -12.30
C GLN A 149 5.97 -8.71 -12.69
N VAL A 150 4.89 -9.25 -13.24
CA VAL A 150 4.89 -10.54 -13.91
C VAL A 150 5.32 -10.34 -15.35
N VAL A 151 6.35 -11.07 -15.78
CA VAL A 151 6.85 -11.06 -17.15
C VAL A 151 6.66 -12.45 -17.72
N THR A 152 5.89 -12.54 -18.80
CA THR A 152 5.75 -13.76 -19.60
C THR A 152 6.18 -13.48 -21.04
N ALA A 153 6.27 -14.53 -21.87
CA ALA A 153 6.52 -14.34 -23.29
C ALA A 153 5.38 -13.62 -24.02
N ALA A 154 4.13 -13.77 -23.55
CA ALA A 154 2.95 -13.15 -24.15
C ALA A 154 2.75 -11.71 -23.66
N ASN A 155 3.06 -11.46 -22.38
CA ASN A 155 2.89 -10.16 -21.73
C ASN A 155 4.20 -9.77 -21.02
N PRO A 156 5.08 -9.03 -21.70
CA PRO A 156 6.36 -8.60 -21.12
C PRO A 156 6.22 -7.47 -20.09
N ASN A 157 5.05 -6.80 -20.04
CA ASN A 157 4.67 -5.78 -19.06
C ASN A 157 5.76 -4.73 -18.79
N PRO A 158 6.23 -3.99 -19.81
CA PRO A 158 7.34 -3.05 -19.64
C PRO A 158 7.00 -1.96 -18.62
N ILE A 159 7.97 -1.64 -17.75
CA ILE A 159 7.87 -0.51 -16.82
C ILE A 159 8.18 0.77 -17.60
N PRO A 160 7.29 1.78 -17.60
CA PRO A 160 7.53 3.07 -18.26
C PRO A 160 8.75 3.82 -17.72
N ASP A 161 9.12 4.95 -18.34
CA ASP A 161 10.14 5.84 -17.78
C ASP A 161 9.59 6.55 -16.54
N ASP A 162 8.82 7.63 -16.71
CA ASP A 162 8.23 8.40 -15.61
C ASP A 162 6.79 8.83 -15.93
N PHE A 163 6.02 9.13 -14.89
CA PHE A 163 4.66 9.65 -14.99
C PHE A 163 4.59 11.13 -14.59
N ASN A 164 3.86 11.92 -15.37
CA ASN A 164 3.68 13.36 -15.12
C ASN A 164 2.65 13.66 -14.02
N SER A 165 1.99 12.65 -13.45
CA SER A 165 1.02 12.82 -12.35
C SER A 165 0.85 11.52 -11.56
N THR A 166 0.34 11.63 -10.33
CA THR A 166 -0.08 10.46 -9.54
C THR A 166 -1.19 9.67 -10.25
N GLY A 167 -2.13 10.38 -10.89
CA GLY A 167 -3.19 9.75 -11.67
C GLY A 167 -2.65 8.92 -12.84
N GLY A 168 -1.57 9.37 -13.49
CA GLY A 168 -0.89 8.62 -14.54
C GLY A 168 -0.27 7.30 -14.06
N PHE A 169 0.41 7.32 -12.91
CA PHE A 169 0.96 6.10 -12.31
C PHE A 169 -0.15 5.12 -11.89
N VAL A 170 -1.18 5.61 -11.18
CA VAL A 170 -2.31 4.77 -10.75
C VAL A 170 -3.05 4.19 -11.95
N GLY A 171 -3.30 5.00 -12.98
CA GLY A 171 -3.90 4.56 -14.25
C GLY A 171 -3.11 3.44 -14.89
N TRP A 172 -1.78 3.56 -14.95
CA TRP A 172 -0.93 2.50 -15.47
C TRP A 172 -1.04 1.20 -14.66
N VAL A 173 -1.03 1.26 -13.32
CA VAL A 173 -1.17 0.03 -12.51
C VAL A 173 -2.50 -0.67 -12.81
N VAL A 174 -3.63 0.04 -12.75
CA VAL A 174 -4.95 -0.57 -12.97
C VAL A 174 -5.19 -1.01 -14.42
N ASP A 175 -4.49 -0.41 -15.39
CA ASP A 175 -4.56 -0.80 -16.80
C ASP A 175 -3.66 -2.02 -17.13
N ASN A 176 -2.79 -2.45 -16.21
CA ASN A 176 -1.80 -3.49 -16.45
C ASN A 176 -1.87 -4.60 -15.37
N PRO A 177 -2.73 -5.62 -15.51
CA PRO A 177 -2.91 -6.67 -14.48
C PRO A 177 -1.69 -7.56 -14.19
N GLY A 178 -0.64 -7.48 -15.01
CA GLY A 178 0.66 -8.08 -14.70
C GLY A 178 1.52 -7.24 -13.75
N ILE A 179 1.03 -6.06 -13.33
CA ILE A 179 1.65 -5.15 -12.37
C ILE A 179 0.81 -5.15 -11.10
N ALA A 180 1.48 -5.13 -9.96
CA ALA A 180 0.84 -4.93 -8.67
C ALA A 180 1.62 -3.93 -7.85
N TRP A 181 0.94 -3.15 -7.03
CA TRP A 181 1.56 -2.22 -6.10
C TRP A 181 1.10 -2.47 -4.66
N ARG A 182 2.04 -2.42 -3.73
CA ARG A 182 1.79 -2.54 -2.29
C ARG A 182 2.61 -1.55 -1.47
N ASN A 183 1.97 -0.76 -0.62
CA ASN A 183 2.65 -0.04 0.45
C ASN A 183 3.03 -0.99 1.59
N VAL A 184 4.21 -0.81 2.18
CA VAL A 184 4.67 -1.65 3.29
C VAL A 184 5.03 -0.83 4.52
N SER A 185 4.73 -1.43 5.67
CA SER A 185 5.08 -0.91 6.97
C SER A 185 6.38 -1.52 7.46
N VAL A 186 7.30 -0.67 7.91
CA VAL A 186 8.60 -1.07 8.45
C VAL A 186 8.68 -0.63 9.90
N LEU A 187 8.85 -1.60 10.81
CA LEU A 187 9.02 -1.37 12.23
C LEU A 187 10.48 -1.07 12.53
N SER A 188 10.76 0.17 12.97
CA SER A 188 12.04 0.56 13.55
C SER A 188 11.89 0.70 15.07
N ASN A 189 12.10 -0.39 15.82
CA ASN A 189 12.04 -0.45 17.29
C ASN A 189 10.79 0.21 17.92
N ALA A 190 9.70 -0.54 18.07
CA ALA A 190 8.60 -0.14 18.95
C ALA A 190 9.09 -0.16 20.42
N SER A 191 9.54 0.97 20.95
CA SER A 191 9.76 1.10 22.40
C SER A 191 8.45 1.56 23.06
N PRO A 192 7.84 0.76 23.96
CA PRO A 192 6.72 1.22 24.77
C PRO A 192 7.11 2.46 25.59
N PRO A 193 6.19 3.39 25.89
CA PRO A 193 4.75 3.39 25.60
C PRO A 193 4.36 4.27 24.38
N SER A 194 5.31 4.62 23.50
CA SER A 194 5.06 5.50 22.37
C SER A 194 5.58 4.92 21.06
N TYR A 195 4.72 4.87 20.06
CA TYR A 195 5.10 4.56 18.69
C TYR A 195 5.07 5.84 17.88
N GLN A 196 6.08 6.03 17.03
CA GLN A 196 6.11 7.13 16.08
C GLN A 196 6.52 6.57 14.73
N VAL A 197 5.77 6.95 13.70
CA VAL A 197 6.10 6.66 12.31
C VAL A 197 5.95 7.92 11.49
N THR A 198 6.75 8.03 10.44
CA THR A 198 6.55 9.08 9.45
C THR A 198 6.21 8.47 8.09
N THR A 199 5.10 8.90 7.50
CA THR A 199 4.60 8.40 6.22
C THR A 199 4.70 9.52 5.19
N ALA A 200 5.41 9.32 4.06
CA ALA A 200 5.42 10.35 3.01
C ALA A 200 4.05 10.49 2.37
N PHE A 201 3.76 11.69 1.91
CA PHE A 201 2.65 12.01 1.04
C PHE A 201 3.04 13.15 0.09
N GLN A 202 2.34 13.23 -1.04
CA GLN A 202 2.64 14.20 -2.07
C GLN A 202 1.40 14.66 -2.83
N ASN A 203 1.45 15.90 -3.29
CA ASN A 203 0.64 16.41 -4.38
C ASN A 203 1.55 16.63 -5.59
N LEU A 204 1.38 15.80 -6.62
CA LEU A 204 2.16 15.91 -7.86
C LEU A 204 1.53 16.83 -8.89
N ASP A 205 0.29 17.26 -8.67
CA ASP A 205 -0.42 18.08 -9.62
C ASP A 205 0.20 19.48 -9.72
N ASP A 206 0.05 20.12 -10.88
CA ASP A 206 0.49 21.50 -11.14
C ASP A 206 -0.36 22.54 -10.36
N THR A 207 -1.40 22.08 -9.68
CA THR A 207 -2.35 22.87 -8.90
C THR A 207 -2.37 22.42 -7.44
N GLY A 208 -2.79 23.33 -6.55
CA GLY A 208 -3.04 22.97 -5.17
C GLY A 208 -4.33 22.17 -5.06
N GLU A 209 -4.28 21.04 -4.37
CA GLU A 209 -5.37 20.06 -4.31
C GLU A 209 -5.75 19.73 -2.86
N LEU A 210 -6.99 19.29 -2.64
CA LEU A 210 -7.50 18.98 -1.32
C LEU A 210 -7.23 17.51 -0.96
N TYR A 211 -6.66 17.28 0.21
CA TYR A 211 -6.34 15.94 0.71
C TYR A 211 -7.02 15.68 2.05
N ALA A 212 -7.45 14.45 2.26
CA ALA A 212 -8.00 13.97 3.52
C ALA A 212 -7.07 12.92 4.15
N PHE A 213 -6.65 13.16 5.39
CA PHE A 213 -5.88 12.24 6.21
C PHE A 213 -6.77 11.63 7.28
N THR A 214 -6.78 10.30 7.36
CA THR A 214 -7.59 9.57 8.33
C THR A 214 -6.72 8.58 9.09
N VAL A 215 -6.85 8.54 10.42
CA VAL A 215 -6.41 7.41 11.23
C VAL A 215 -7.62 6.62 11.65
N GLU A 216 -7.57 5.31 11.47
CA GLU A 216 -8.52 4.35 12.02
C GLU A 216 -7.75 3.44 12.98
N ALA A 217 -8.13 3.43 14.26
CA ALA A 217 -7.46 2.67 15.29
C ALA A 217 -8.39 1.62 15.90
N ARG A 218 -7.90 0.40 16.08
CA ARG A 218 -8.62 -0.69 16.73
C ARG A 218 -7.84 -1.27 17.89
N ASN A 219 -8.59 -1.76 18.87
CA ASN A 219 -8.06 -2.47 20.04
C ASN A 219 -6.98 -1.69 20.82
N LEU A 220 -7.02 -0.35 20.79
CA LEU A 220 -6.14 0.48 21.62
C LEU A 220 -6.78 0.76 22.99
N PRO A 221 -5.99 0.84 24.07
CA PRO A 221 -6.49 1.24 25.38
C PRO A 221 -7.13 2.63 25.34
N GLN A 222 -8.26 2.80 26.02
CA GLN A 222 -8.87 4.11 26.25
C GLN A 222 -7.84 5.07 26.88
N GLY A 223 -7.80 6.32 26.40
CA GLY A 223 -6.80 7.31 26.82
C GLY A 223 -5.54 7.33 25.97
N THR A 224 -5.39 6.40 25.00
CA THR A 224 -4.31 6.46 24.00
C THR A 224 -4.43 7.75 23.18
N THR A 225 -3.35 8.52 23.06
CA THR A 225 -3.34 9.72 22.20
C THR A 225 -2.75 9.40 20.84
N VAL A 226 -3.40 9.87 19.79
CA VAL A 226 -2.94 9.77 18.40
C VAL A 226 -2.80 11.17 17.83
N SER A 227 -1.68 11.48 17.19
CA SER A 227 -1.46 12.77 16.51
C SER A 227 -0.87 12.60 15.12
N LEU A 228 -1.31 13.45 14.20
CA LEU A 228 -0.81 13.63 12.85
C LEU A 228 -0.17 15.02 12.71
N VAL A 229 1.13 15.06 12.39
CA VAL A 229 1.87 16.32 12.25
C VAL A 229 2.66 16.31 10.94
N CYS A 230 2.50 17.35 10.12
CA CYS A 230 3.44 17.68 9.05
C CYS A 230 4.18 18.95 9.45
N SER A 231 5.52 18.88 9.52
CA SER A 231 6.37 20.02 9.93
C SER A 231 6.67 20.99 8.80
N GLU A 232 6.42 20.61 7.55
CA GLU A 232 6.65 21.47 6.40
C GLU A 232 5.56 22.52 6.22
N THR A 233 5.96 23.72 5.82
CA THR A 233 5.03 24.79 5.46
C THR A 233 4.41 24.50 4.10
N GLY A 234 3.11 24.77 3.94
CA GLY A 234 2.42 24.56 2.66
C GLY A 234 0.99 24.06 2.84
N PRO A 235 0.77 22.96 3.60
CA PRO A 235 -0.58 22.48 3.86
C PRO A 235 -1.44 23.56 4.49
N THR A 236 -2.66 23.74 3.98
CA THR A 236 -3.62 24.74 4.46
C THR A 236 -4.96 24.09 4.80
N PRO A 237 -5.39 24.07 6.07
CA PRO A 237 -4.61 24.49 7.25
C PRO A 237 -3.34 23.62 7.45
N PRO A 238 -2.39 24.02 8.31
CA PRO A 238 -1.26 23.15 8.67
C PRO A 238 -1.75 21.82 9.23
N ILE A 239 -1.06 20.72 8.91
CA ILE A 239 -1.42 19.40 9.45
C ILE A 239 -0.87 19.29 10.87
N ASN A 240 -1.74 19.53 11.85
CA ASN A 240 -1.46 19.34 13.27
C ASN A 240 -2.76 18.93 13.97
N SER A 241 -3.10 17.65 13.81
CA SER A 241 -4.35 17.08 14.32
C SER A 241 -4.04 16.06 15.39
N SER A 242 -4.79 16.07 16.48
CA SER A 242 -4.62 15.09 17.56
C SER A 242 -5.96 14.71 18.16
N GLY A 243 -6.04 13.49 18.67
CA GLY A 243 -7.20 13.00 19.39
C GLY A 243 -6.82 11.95 20.45
N THR A 244 -7.81 11.60 21.26
CA THR A 244 -7.68 10.58 22.31
C THR A 244 -8.71 9.49 22.07
N VAL A 245 -8.28 8.23 22.14
CA VAL A 245 -9.17 7.07 22.06
C VAL A 245 -10.14 7.08 23.24
N THR A 246 -11.42 7.23 22.96
CA THR A 246 -12.47 7.44 23.99
C THR A 246 -13.18 6.16 24.42
N GLN A 247 -13.35 5.20 23.51
CA GLN A 247 -13.87 3.81 23.71
C GLN A 247 -14.41 3.22 22.39
N GLN A 248 -14.62 4.05 21.36
CA GLN A 248 -15.00 3.57 20.03
C GLN A 248 -13.95 2.59 19.49
N ASN A 249 -14.41 1.47 18.92
CA ASN A 249 -13.59 0.48 18.25
C ASN A 249 -14.29 0.03 16.97
N PRO A 250 -13.87 0.49 15.78
CA PRO A 250 -12.74 1.40 15.53
C PRO A 250 -12.95 2.85 16.05
N TRP A 251 -11.85 3.53 16.39
CA TRP A 251 -11.77 4.97 16.68
C TRP A 251 -11.13 5.73 15.51
N TYR A 252 -11.56 6.97 15.25
CA TYR A 252 -11.09 7.74 14.10
C TYR A 252 -10.49 9.11 14.45
N LEU A 253 -9.43 9.49 13.73
CA LEU A 253 -8.94 10.87 13.61
C LEU A 253 -9.01 11.30 12.15
N TYR A 254 -9.48 12.51 11.87
CA TYR A 254 -9.69 12.99 10.51
C TYR A 254 -9.33 14.46 10.35
N THR A 255 -8.64 14.80 9.26
CA THR A 255 -8.32 16.19 8.86
C THR A 255 -8.30 16.33 7.34
N GLU A 256 -8.71 17.49 6.85
CA GLU A 256 -8.55 17.89 5.45
C GLU A 256 -7.58 19.06 5.34
N ASN A 257 -6.72 19.02 4.32
CA ASN A 257 -5.68 20.00 4.11
C ASN A 257 -5.47 20.19 2.61
N SER A 258 -5.49 21.44 2.14
CA SER A 258 -5.04 21.77 0.78
C SER A 258 -3.52 21.67 0.73
N LEU A 259 -3.00 20.87 -0.18
CA LEU A 259 -1.58 20.73 -0.43
C LEU A 259 -1.20 21.57 -1.67
N PRO A 260 -0.13 22.38 -1.62
CA PRO A 260 0.34 23.13 -2.79
C PRO A 260 0.70 22.23 -3.97
N ALA A 261 0.78 22.82 -5.17
CA ALA A 261 1.30 22.13 -6.35
C ALA A 261 2.71 21.58 -6.07
N HIS A 262 2.99 20.38 -6.57
CA HIS A 262 4.27 19.67 -6.39
C HIS A 262 4.75 19.55 -4.92
N PHE A 263 3.82 19.57 -3.95
CA PHE A 263 4.17 19.42 -2.55
C PHE A 263 4.61 17.98 -2.23
N SER A 264 5.66 17.83 -1.43
CA SER A 264 6.14 16.53 -0.96
C SER A 264 6.65 16.67 0.47
N SER A 265 6.14 15.84 1.38
CA SER A 265 6.54 15.88 2.79
C SER A 265 6.23 14.58 3.53
N GLY A 266 6.62 14.54 4.81
CA GLY A 266 6.30 13.48 5.76
C GLY A 266 5.15 13.84 6.69
N LEU A 267 4.27 12.87 6.94
CA LEU A 267 3.25 12.90 7.98
C LEU A 267 3.74 12.09 9.17
N VAL A 268 4.10 12.76 10.26
CA VAL A 268 4.49 12.14 11.51
C VAL A 268 3.22 11.72 12.25
N THR A 269 3.00 10.41 12.35
CA THR A 269 1.99 9.84 13.22
C THR A 269 2.62 9.41 14.53
N THR A 270 2.13 9.95 15.65
CA THR A 270 2.56 9.54 16.99
C THR A 270 1.39 8.94 17.74
N VAL A 271 1.62 7.77 18.34
CA VAL A 271 0.64 7.05 19.14
C VAL A 271 1.26 6.82 20.52
N ARG A 272 0.58 7.26 21.56
CA ARG A 272 1.08 7.18 22.93
C ARG A 272 0.05 6.52 23.82
N LEU A 273 0.40 5.35 24.35
CA LEU A 273 -0.44 4.63 25.28
C LEU A 273 -0.48 5.36 26.64
N PRO A 274 -1.54 5.16 27.44
CA PRO A 274 -1.55 5.59 28.83
C PRO A 274 -0.35 5.04 29.61
N SER A 275 0.10 5.78 30.63
CA SER A 275 1.23 5.33 31.47
C SER A 275 0.95 3.95 32.08
N GLY A 276 1.95 3.06 32.02
CA GLY A 276 1.85 1.69 32.54
C GLY A 276 1.12 0.68 31.63
N GLN A 277 0.61 1.10 30.47
CA GLN A 277 0.01 0.20 29.49
C GLN A 277 1.06 -0.34 28.51
N SER A 278 0.83 -1.56 28.03
CA SER A 278 1.53 -2.16 26.90
C SER A 278 0.62 -2.17 25.68
N TRP A 279 1.21 -2.31 24.49
CA TRP A 279 0.44 -2.51 23.27
C TRP A 279 -0.37 -3.81 23.39
N PRO A 280 -1.71 -3.77 23.20
CA PRO A 280 -2.49 -4.99 23.14
C PRO A 280 -2.11 -5.82 21.92
N PRO A 281 -2.18 -7.16 22.00
CA PRO A 281 -2.11 -8.00 20.82
C PRO A 281 -3.23 -7.60 19.84
N ASP A 282 -2.95 -7.67 18.54
CA ASP A 282 -3.90 -7.33 17.47
C ASP A 282 -4.38 -5.86 17.49
N ALA A 283 -3.64 -4.97 18.17
CA ALA A 283 -3.83 -3.53 18.02
C ALA A 283 -3.48 -3.11 16.59
N THR A 284 -4.42 -2.44 15.92
CA THR A 284 -4.20 -1.95 14.56
C THR A 284 -4.40 -0.46 14.46
N ILE A 285 -3.56 0.19 13.65
CA ILE A 285 -3.67 1.62 13.33
C ILE A 285 -3.45 1.79 11.83
N ASP A 286 -4.50 2.18 11.13
CA ASP A 286 -4.50 2.44 9.70
C ASP A 286 -4.47 3.94 9.45
N ILE A 287 -3.36 4.44 8.89
CA ILE A 287 -3.20 5.83 8.47
C ILE A 287 -3.43 5.88 6.97
N THR A 288 -4.48 6.55 6.52
CA THR A 288 -4.79 6.73 5.10
C THR A 288 -4.65 8.18 4.69
N TYR A 289 -4.18 8.40 3.45
CA TYR A 289 -4.24 9.71 2.82
C TYR A 289 -4.94 9.57 1.46
N ASN A 290 -5.83 10.51 1.21
CA ASN A 290 -6.76 10.47 0.09
C ASN A 290 -6.74 11.81 -0.61
N ARG A 291 -6.76 11.83 -1.94
CA ARG A 291 -7.00 13.04 -2.72
C ARG A 291 -8.49 13.20 -2.92
N ILE A 292 -9.03 14.35 -2.56
CA ILE A 292 -10.44 14.69 -2.81
C ILE A 292 -10.56 15.05 -4.28
N VAL A 293 -11.55 14.45 -4.94
CA VAL A 293 -11.76 14.58 -6.38
C VAL A 293 -12.87 15.59 -6.64
N GLY A 294 -12.52 16.65 -7.38
CA GLY A 294 -13.43 17.66 -7.88
C GLY A 294 -13.93 17.37 -9.30
N SER A 295 -14.96 18.10 -9.72
CA SER A 295 -15.57 17.95 -11.05
C SER A 295 -14.67 18.34 -12.23
N ARG A 296 -13.51 18.98 -11.96
CA ARG A 296 -12.54 19.41 -12.98
C ARG A 296 -11.32 18.48 -13.06
N ASP A 297 -11.28 17.45 -12.23
CA ASP A 297 -10.18 16.49 -12.22
C ASP A 297 -10.17 15.62 -13.46
N GLN A 298 -9.02 14.99 -13.69
CA GLN A 298 -8.86 14.02 -14.77
C GLN A 298 -9.90 12.91 -14.68
N GLU A 299 -10.47 12.50 -15.82
CA GLU A 299 -11.54 11.50 -15.88
C GLU A 299 -11.17 10.20 -15.16
N ILE A 300 -9.89 9.82 -15.18
CA ILE A 300 -9.39 8.65 -14.47
C ILE A 300 -9.59 8.78 -12.95
N LEU A 301 -9.30 9.94 -12.35
CA LEU A 301 -9.52 10.16 -10.92
C LEU A 301 -11.01 10.16 -10.58
N ILE A 302 -11.84 10.78 -11.43
CA ILE A 302 -13.30 10.78 -11.27
C ILE A 302 -13.85 9.35 -11.31
N ARG A 303 -13.36 8.51 -12.24
CA ARG A 303 -13.79 7.11 -12.38
C ARG A 303 -13.45 6.26 -11.16
N HIS A 304 -12.33 6.53 -10.50
CA HIS A 304 -11.86 5.78 -9.33
C HIS A 304 -12.24 6.43 -7.99
N ALA A 305 -12.88 7.61 -8.00
CA ALA A 305 -13.29 8.30 -6.80
C ALA A 305 -14.43 7.56 -6.08
N LYS A 306 -14.37 7.53 -4.76
CA LYS A 306 -15.36 6.91 -3.89
C LYS A 306 -16.01 7.91 -2.94
N THR A 307 -17.26 7.68 -2.59
CA THR A 307 -17.89 8.35 -1.45
C THR A 307 -17.22 7.93 -0.12
N PRO A 308 -17.36 8.72 0.96
CA PRO A 308 -16.89 8.34 2.30
C PRO A 308 -17.38 6.95 2.75
N ALA A 309 -18.64 6.62 2.45
CA ALA A 309 -19.25 5.33 2.77
C ALA A 309 -18.53 4.17 2.07
N GLU A 310 -18.25 4.30 0.77
CA GLU A 310 -17.56 3.28 -0.01
C GLU A 310 -16.06 3.16 0.34
N MET A 311 -15.53 4.14 1.08
CA MET A 311 -14.18 4.15 1.65
C MET A 311 -14.11 3.51 3.04
N GLY A 312 -15.26 3.07 3.58
CA GLY A 312 -15.38 2.46 4.90
C GLY A 312 -15.33 3.47 6.05
N LEU A 313 -15.48 4.77 5.77
CA LEU A 313 -15.55 5.77 6.84
C LEU A 313 -16.90 5.67 7.58
N PRO A 314 -16.93 5.92 8.90
CA PRO A 314 -18.17 5.92 9.66
C PRO A 314 -19.06 7.11 9.25
N GLU A 315 -20.37 6.98 9.47
CA GLU A 315 -21.38 7.97 9.08
C GLU A 315 -21.09 9.38 9.62
N GLU A 316 -20.55 9.47 10.84
CA GLU A 316 -20.11 10.72 11.47
C GLU A 316 -18.99 11.47 10.69
N LEU A 317 -18.28 10.78 9.81
CA LEU A 317 -17.30 11.39 8.90
C LEU A 317 -17.88 11.68 7.51
N HIS A 318 -19.05 11.16 7.14
CA HIS A 318 -19.60 11.35 5.79
C HIS A 318 -19.90 12.81 5.49
N GLU A 319 -20.45 13.54 6.48
CA GLU A 319 -20.75 14.97 6.36
C GLU A 319 -19.50 15.86 6.46
N ARG A 320 -18.39 15.32 6.98
CA ARG A 320 -17.13 16.06 7.18
C ARG A 320 -16.21 16.01 5.98
N VAL A 321 -16.42 15.07 5.06
CA VAL A 321 -15.60 14.91 3.87
C VAL A 321 -16.17 15.75 2.74
N SER A 322 -15.32 16.58 2.14
CA SER A 322 -15.68 17.57 1.11
C SER A 322 -16.03 16.99 -0.27
N GLY A 323 -16.11 15.66 -0.43
CA GLY A 323 -16.52 15.03 -1.70
C GLY A 323 -16.16 13.56 -1.84
N THR A 324 -16.11 13.09 -3.09
CA THR A 324 -15.55 11.78 -3.41
C THR A 324 -14.03 11.82 -3.38
N MET A 325 -13.38 10.70 -3.09
CA MET A 325 -11.95 10.63 -2.85
C MET A 325 -11.31 9.44 -3.56
N VAL A 326 -10.07 9.61 -4.00
CA VAL A 326 -9.19 8.51 -4.41
C VAL A 326 -8.18 8.28 -3.29
N ARG A 327 -8.11 7.05 -2.78
CA ARG A 327 -7.12 6.70 -1.75
C ARG A 327 -5.78 6.49 -2.40
N LEU A 328 -4.79 7.24 -1.94
CA LEU A 328 -3.45 7.24 -2.53
C LEU A 328 -2.47 6.41 -1.72
N GLY A 329 -2.78 6.12 -0.45
CA GLY A 329 -2.04 5.16 0.33
C GLY A 329 -2.65 4.88 1.70
N THR A 330 -2.26 3.74 2.25
CA THR A 330 -2.48 3.34 3.64
C THR A 330 -1.14 2.93 4.23
N TYR A 331 -0.88 3.32 5.47
CA TYR A 331 0.16 2.77 6.32
C TYR A 331 -0.52 2.07 7.51
N ASN A 332 -0.25 0.78 7.67
CA ASN A 332 -0.87 -0.02 8.72
C ASN A 332 0.16 -0.39 9.80
N ILE A 333 -0.18 -0.15 11.06
CA ILE A 333 0.62 -0.58 12.20
C ILE A 333 -0.14 -1.74 12.83
N VAL A 334 0.35 -2.97 12.64
CA VAL A 334 -0.04 -4.12 13.48
C VAL A 334 1.00 -4.29 14.58
N VAL A 335 0.57 -4.38 15.84
CA VAL A 335 1.45 -4.86 16.90
C VAL A 335 1.21 -6.35 17.10
N ASP A 336 2.11 -7.15 16.53
CA ASP A 336 2.15 -8.60 16.76
C ASP A 336 2.64 -8.90 18.18
N SER A 337 2.11 -9.98 18.77
CA SER A 337 2.42 -10.47 20.12
C SER A 337 3.80 -11.07 20.25
#